data_AF-G0TUA2-F1
#
_entry.id   AF-G0TUA2-F1
#
_cell.length_a   1.000
_cell.length_b   1.000
_cell.length_c   1.000
_cell.angle_alpha   90.00
_cell.angle_beta   90.00
_cell.angle_gamma   90.00
#
_symmetry.space_group_name_H-M   'P 1'
#
loop_
_entity.id
_entity.type
_entity.pdbx_description
1 polymer ?
#
loop_
_entity_poly.entity_id
_entity_poly.type
_entity_poly.pdbx_seq_one_letter_code
_entity_poly.pdbx_strand_id
1 'polypeptide(L)'
;MSEALVTPGSAYRILACSTFLRRHLTDSYWCSAMDKVCEGKLVGVAVRYTGQRLVFLQFRPKELSTAGYRYPLSMSIPIEYLVPCQSKEDNPGLTADGIVSSQASDEIYTGKQRFAPLCVVCGRYGMPDMVPRRHGYKCKECVGKKSSRRLRLEMRRLWS
;
A
#
# COMPACT_ATOMS: atom_id res chain seq x y z
N MET A 1 -9.32 7.78 -17.30
CA MET A 1 -9.36 7.12 -15.97
C MET A 1 -7.94 6.65 -15.68
N SER A 2 -7.23 7.32 -14.78
CA SER A 2 -5.82 7.00 -14.53
C SER A 2 -5.75 5.77 -13.61
N GLU A 3 -5.42 4.61 -14.19
CA GLU A 3 -5.09 3.43 -13.42
C GLU A 3 -3.79 3.70 -12.65
N ALA A 4 -3.84 3.61 -11.32
CA ALA A 4 -2.62 3.66 -10.52
C ALA A 4 -1.75 2.46 -10.88
N LEU A 5 -0.74 2.69 -11.72
CA LEU A 5 0.22 1.67 -12.13
C LEU A 5 1.11 1.31 -10.93
N VAL A 6 1.05 0.04 -10.54
CA VAL A 6 1.86 -0.59 -9.51
C VAL A 6 3.06 -1.21 -10.20
N THR A 7 4.24 -0.68 -9.92
CA THR A 7 5.47 -1.16 -10.54
C THR A 7 5.98 -2.39 -9.79
N PRO A 8 6.26 -3.52 -10.48
CA PRO A 8 6.99 -4.63 -9.87
C PRO A 8 8.31 -4.18 -9.26
N GLY A 9 8.68 -4.74 -8.10
CA GLY A 9 9.82 -4.32 -7.29
C GLY A 9 9.50 -3.20 -6.30
N SER A 10 8.41 -2.43 -6.50
CA SER A 10 8.04 -1.38 -5.55
C SER A 10 7.52 -1.95 -4.22
N ALA A 11 7.81 -1.22 -3.15
CA ALA A 11 7.49 -1.58 -1.78
C ALA A 11 6.16 -0.96 -1.33
N TYR A 12 5.29 -1.78 -0.74
CA TYR A 12 3.96 -1.39 -0.26
C TYR A 12 3.72 -1.88 1.16
N ARG A 13 2.94 -1.09 1.92
CA ARG A 13 2.34 -1.50 3.19
C ARG A 13 0.84 -1.67 3.03
N ILE A 14 0.27 -2.57 3.81
CA ILE A 14 -1.17 -2.75 3.91
C ILE A 14 -1.64 -2.11 5.21
N LEU A 15 -2.62 -1.22 5.14
CA LEU A 15 -3.22 -0.61 6.33
C LEU A 15 -4.64 -1.10 6.59
N ALA A 16 -5.18 -1.97 5.74
CA ALA A 16 -6.49 -2.57 5.91
C ALA A 16 -6.61 -3.30 7.26
N CYS A 17 -7.76 -3.19 7.94
CA CYS A 17 -8.00 -4.09 9.06
C CYS A 17 -8.34 -5.49 8.57
N SER A 18 -8.09 -6.48 9.43
CA SER A 18 -8.29 -7.90 9.11
C SER A 18 -9.71 -8.19 8.59
N THR A 19 -10.74 -7.58 9.16
CA THR A 19 -12.14 -7.81 8.75
C THR A 19 -12.45 -7.32 7.34
N PHE A 20 -11.81 -6.25 6.86
CA PHE A 20 -11.96 -5.82 5.46
C PHE A 20 -11.13 -6.68 4.53
N LEU A 21 -9.90 -7.02 4.91
CA LEU A 21 -9.00 -7.80 4.07
C LEU A 21 -9.46 -9.25 3.89
N ARG A 22 -10.09 -9.85 4.92
CA ARG A 22 -10.74 -11.18 4.86
C ARG A 22 -11.83 -11.29 3.80
N ARG A 23 -12.39 -10.17 3.33
CA ARG A 23 -13.37 -10.19 2.23
C ARG A 23 -12.74 -10.52 0.87
N HIS A 24 -11.41 -10.41 0.77
CA HIS A 24 -10.68 -10.54 -0.48
C HIS A 24 -9.71 -11.72 -0.49
N LEU A 25 -9.55 -12.40 0.64
CA LEU A 25 -8.53 -13.41 0.85
C LEU A 25 -9.08 -14.52 1.74
N THR A 26 -8.65 -15.76 1.50
CA THR A 26 -9.11 -16.95 2.21
C THR A 26 -8.52 -17.06 3.61
N ASP A 27 -9.25 -17.68 4.54
CA ASP A 27 -8.82 -17.84 5.93
C ASP A 27 -7.47 -18.57 6.11
N SER A 28 -7.03 -19.35 5.12
CA SER A 28 -5.72 -20.01 5.10
C SER A 28 -4.52 -19.05 5.25
N TYR A 29 -4.66 -17.77 4.87
CA TYR A 29 -3.59 -16.80 5.04
C TYR A 29 -3.50 -16.25 6.47
N TRP A 30 -4.50 -16.45 7.33
CA TRP A 30 -4.60 -15.78 8.64
C TRP A 30 -3.75 -16.44 9.72
N CYS A 31 -2.43 -16.29 9.57
CA CYS A 31 -1.45 -16.62 10.60
C CYS A 31 -1.09 -15.40 11.46
N SER A 32 -0.30 -15.59 12.51
CA SER A 32 0.17 -14.52 13.41
C SER A 32 0.91 -13.37 12.70
N ALA A 33 1.48 -13.62 11.53
CA ALA A 33 2.15 -12.59 10.74
C ALA A 33 1.16 -11.69 9.96
N MET A 34 -0.09 -12.10 9.74
CA MET A 34 -1.09 -11.28 9.05
C MET A 34 -1.53 -10.06 9.84
N ASP A 35 -1.51 -10.12 11.18
CA ASP A 35 -1.77 -8.93 11.99
C ASP A 35 -0.71 -7.86 11.72
N LYS A 36 0.55 -8.28 11.54
CA LYS A 36 1.64 -7.37 11.18
C LYS A 36 1.51 -6.84 9.76
N VAL A 37 0.95 -7.62 8.83
CA VAL A 37 0.58 -7.14 7.49
C VAL A 37 -0.50 -6.06 7.60
N CYS A 38 -1.61 -6.33 8.30
CA CYS A 38 -2.75 -5.40 8.45
C CYS A 38 -2.40 -4.11 9.22
N GLU A 39 -1.45 -4.20 10.14
CA GLU A 39 -0.92 -3.05 10.88
C GLU A 39 0.06 -2.20 10.06
N GLY A 40 0.49 -2.67 8.88
CA GLY A 40 1.51 -2.01 8.08
C GLY A 40 2.93 -2.15 8.63
N LYS A 41 3.17 -3.12 9.52
CA LYS A 41 4.49 -3.40 10.11
C LYS A 41 5.37 -4.25 9.19
N LEU A 42 4.75 -5.06 8.32
CA LEU A 42 5.42 -5.77 7.25
C LEU A 42 5.29 -5.01 5.93
N VAL A 43 6.41 -4.89 5.24
CA VAL A 43 6.50 -4.33 3.89
C VAL A 43 6.46 -5.48 2.90
N GLY A 44 5.56 -5.39 1.94
CA GLY A 44 5.45 -6.31 0.81
C GLY A 44 6.11 -5.70 -0.42
N VAL A 45 6.77 -6.53 -1.21
CA VAL A 45 7.30 -6.14 -2.53
C VAL A 45 6.33 -6.63 -3.60
N ALA A 46 5.92 -5.73 -4.50
CA ALA A 46 5.10 -6.09 -5.64
C ALA A 46 5.91 -6.98 -6.59
N VAL A 47 5.40 -8.16 -6.91
CA VAL A 47 6.09 -9.10 -7.81
C VAL A 47 5.48 -9.01 -9.20
N ARG A 48 4.14 -9.04 -9.29
CA ARG A 48 3.41 -9.03 -10.56
C ARG A 48 1.93 -8.72 -10.33
N TYR A 49 1.24 -8.37 -11.41
CA TYR A 49 -0.22 -8.41 -11.45
C TYR A 49 -0.72 -9.86 -11.59
N THR A 50 -1.84 -10.17 -10.95
CA THR A 50 -2.49 -11.50 -11.05
C THR A 50 -3.94 -11.42 -11.47
N GLY A 51 -4.42 -10.25 -11.86
CA GLY A 51 -5.79 -10.01 -12.32
C GLY A 51 -6.04 -8.52 -12.52
N GLN A 52 -7.25 -8.16 -12.95
CA GLN A 52 -7.59 -6.79 -13.35
C GLN A 52 -7.30 -5.73 -12.27
N ARG A 53 -7.35 -6.07 -10.98
CA ARG A 53 -7.06 -5.15 -9.87
C ARG A 53 -6.38 -5.82 -8.68
N LEU A 54 -5.61 -6.87 -8.94
CA LEU A 54 -4.90 -7.66 -7.92
C LEU A 54 -3.40 -7.68 -8.20
N VAL A 55 -2.61 -7.43 -7.16
CA VAL A 55 -1.15 -7.49 -7.22
C VAL A 55 -0.65 -8.56 -6.26
N PHE A 56 0.18 -9.44 -6.77
CA PHE A 56 0.89 -10.42 -5.96
C PHE A 56 2.02 -9.73 -5.19
N LEU A 57 1.89 -9.73 -3.87
CA LEU A 57 2.89 -9.21 -2.95
C LEU A 57 3.62 -10.35 -2.26
N GLN A 58 4.92 -10.18 -2.09
CA GLN A 58 5.72 -11.01 -1.19
C GLN A 58 6.13 -10.18 0.04
N PHE A 59 5.73 -10.61 1.22
CA PHE A 59 6.12 -10.06 2.51
C PHE A 59 7.20 -10.94 3.14
N ARG A 60 8.24 -10.31 3.67
CA ARG A 60 9.29 -11.00 4.42
C ARG A 60 9.11 -10.74 5.92
N PRO A 61 8.69 -11.75 6.71
CA PRO A 61 8.63 -11.60 8.16
C PRO A 61 10.01 -11.26 8.74
N LYS A 62 10.03 -10.36 9.73
CA LYS A 62 11.27 -9.97 10.42
C LYS A 62 11.68 -11.01 11.48
N GLU A 63 10.69 -11.60 12.13
CA GLU A 63 10.86 -12.59 13.19
C GLU A 63 11.01 -14.00 12.63
N LEU A 64 11.76 -14.82 13.37
CA LEU A 64 11.93 -16.24 13.09
C LEU A 64 10.70 -17.01 13.61
N SER A 65 10.32 -18.06 12.88
CA SER A 65 9.40 -19.08 13.41
C SER A 65 10.04 -19.84 14.56
N THR A 66 9.24 -20.62 15.31
CA THR A 66 9.73 -21.51 16.38
C THR A 66 10.81 -22.49 15.89
N ALA A 67 10.78 -22.85 14.60
CA ALA A 67 11.76 -23.72 13.96
C ALA A 67 13.01 -22.98 13.44
N GLY A 68 13.15 -21.68 13.69
CA GLY A 68 14.29 -20.87 13.26
C GLY A 68 14.25 -20.39 11.80
N TYR A 69 13.15 -20.63 11.08
CA TYR A 69 13.02 -20.22 9.67
C TYR A 69 12.17 -18.95 9.49
N ARG A 70 12.46 -18.18 8.44
CA ARG A 70 11.60 -17.09 7.96
C ARG A 70 10.82 -17.56 6.74
N TYR A 71 9.50 -17.73 6.88
CA TYR A 71 8.63 -18.11 5.76
C TYR A 71 8.05 -16.86 5.11
N PRO A 72 8.40 -16.54 3.85
CA PRO A 72 7.79 -15.41 3.16
C PRO A 72 6.29 -15.64 3.01
N LEU A 73 5.49 -14.62 3.31
CA LEU A 73 4.06 -14.64 3.03
C LEU A 73 3.86 -14.07 1.63
N SER A 74 3.17 -14.81 0.76
CA SER A 74 2.90 -14.33 -0.60
C SER A 74 1.41 -14.42 -0.90
N MET A 75 0.81 -13.33 -1.36
CA MET A 75 -0.64 -13.25 -1.58
C MET A 75 -1.01 -12.15 -2.57
N SER A 76 -2.15 -12.32 -3.25
CA SER A 76 -2.70 -11.31 -4.16
C SER A 76 -3.59 -10.33 -3.41
N ILE A 77 -3.20 -9.06 -3.37
CA ILE A 77 -3.92 -7.99 -2.66
C ILE A 77 -4.57 -7.05 -3.67
N PRO A 78 -5.81 -6.57 -3.43
CA PRO A 78 -6.40 -5.52 -4.25
C PRO A 78 -5.57 -4.24 -4.25
N ILE A 79 -5.38 -3.64 -5.43
CA ILE A 79 -4.55 -2.44 -5.62
C ILE A 79 -4.94 -1.29 -4.68
N GLU A 80 -6.23 -1.21 -4.35
CA GLU A 80 -6.80 -0.19 -3.48
C GLU A 80 -6.37 -0.32 -2.01
N TYR A 81 -5.75 -1.41 -1.58
CA TYR A 81 -5.19 -1.53 -0.24
C TYR A 81 -3.67 -1.33 -0.20
N LEU A 82 -3.05 -1.03 -1.35
CA LEU A 82 -1.62 -0.83 -1.46
C LEU A 82 -1.27 0.61 -1.12
N VAL A 83 -0.58 0.80 0.00
CA VAL A 83 -0.04 2.10 0.40
C VAL A 83 1.45 2.12 0.06
N PRO A 84 1.92 2.97 -0.86
CA PRO A 84 3.33 3.05 -1.21
C PRO A 84 4.21 3.34 0.00
N CYS A 85 5.31 2.61 0.13
CA CYS A 85 6.39 3.02 1.01
C CYS A 85 7.19 4.11 0.29
N GLN A 86 7.41 5.25 0.94
CA GLN A 86 8.45 6.16 0.45
C GLN A 86 9.77 5.38 0.44
N SER A 87 10.36 5.21 -0.75
CA SER A 87 11.76 4.86 -0.86
C SER A 87 12.53 6.04 -0.28
N LYS A 88 13.10 5.88 0.91
CA LYS A 88 14.34 6.60 1.16
C LYS A 88 15.29 6.04 0.11
N GLU A 89 15.62 6.83 -0.90
CA GLU A 89 16.76 6.52 -1.75
C GLU A 89 17.96 6.42 -0.81
N ASP A 90 18.33 5.18 -0.44
CA ASP A 90 19.69 4.92 -0.01
C ASP A 90 20.53 5.12 -1.27
N ASN A 91 21.06 6.34 -1.47
CA ASN A 91 22.04 6.65 -2.51
C ASN A 91 23.20 5.65 -2.42
N PRO A 92 23.45 4.76 -3.40
CA PRO A 92 24.78 4.28 -3.67
C PRO A 92 25.40 5.25 -4.68
N GLY A 93 26.48 5.94 -4.30
CA GLY A 93 27.12 6.95 -5.13
C GLY A 93 27.42 6.50 -6.57
N LEU A 94 27.08 7.39 -7.51
CA LEU A 94 27.82 7.77 -8.72
C LEU A 94 28.70 6.71 -9.42
N THR A 95 28.38 6.39 -10.68
CA THR A 95 29.25 6.72 -11.84
C THR A 95 28.59 6.43 -13.20
N ALA A 96 28.65 7.47 -14.05
CA ALA A 96 28.83 7.54 -15.51
C ALA A 96 27.81 6.95 -16.53
N ASP A 97 27.27 7.90 -17.31
CA ASP A 97 27.04 7.95 -18.77
C ASP A 97 25.92 7.18 -19.48
N GLY A 98 25.08 7.96 -20.19
CA GLY A 98 24.22 7.49 -21.29
C GLY A 98 23.00 8.38 -21.58
N ILE A 99 23.18 9.43 -22.40
CA ILE A 99 22.13 10.28 -22.99
C ILE A 99 21.35 9.49 -24.07
N VAL A 100 20.01 9.57 -24.15
CA VAL A 100 19.18 10.10 -25.30
C VAL A 100 17.68 10.26 -24.91
N SER A 101 17.18 11.49 -25.14
CA SER A 101 15.83 11.99 -25.55
C SER A 101 14.83 10.98 -26.17
N SER A 102 13.49 11.11 -26.15
CA SER A 102 12.61 12.27 -26.40
C SER A 102 11.18 12.06 -25.88
N GLN A 103 10.59 13.20 -25.48
CA GLN A 103 9.19 13.58 -25.24
C GLN A 103 8.03 12.65 -25.68
N ALA A 104 7.12 12.40 -24.74
CA ALA A 104 5.68 12.53 -24.97
C ALA A 104 5.05 13.16 -23.72
N SER A 105 4.52 14.36 -23.92
CA SER A 105 3.76 15.18 -22.99
C SER A 105 2.52 14.43 -22.49
N ASP A 106 2.32 14.34 -21.18
CA ASP A 106 1.20 15.02 -20.53
C ASP A 106 1.24 14.85 -19.00
N GLU A 107 1.16 16.00 -18.35
CA GLU A 107 0.87 16.24 -16.93
C GLU A 107 1.86 15.70 -15.88
N ILE A 108 2.94 16.47 -15.79
CA ILE A 108 3.77 16.69 -14.61
C ILE A 108 2.88 16.88 -13.37
N TYR A 109 2.87 15.90 -12.45
CA TYR A 109 2.52 16.13 -11.05
C TYR A 109 3.56 17.06 -10.44
N THR A 110 3.36 18.36 -10.65
CA THR A 110 4.23 19.42 -10.15
C THR A 110 4.34 19.37 -8.63
N GLY A 111 5.51 18.98 -8.14
CA GLY A 111 6.29 19.77 -7.17
C GLY A 111 5.87 19.78 -5.69
N LYS A 112 4.80 19.09 -5.27
CA LYS A 112 4.53 18.76 -3.86
C LYS A 112 3.86 17.39 -3.81
N GLN A 113 4.50 16.37 -3.22
CA GLN A 113 3.86 15.05 -3.04
C GLN A 113 2.59 15.20 -2.18
N ARG A 114 1.44 15.43 -2.83
CA ARG A 114 0.13 15.31 -2.18
C ARG A 114 -0.19 13.84 -2.14
N PHE A 115 0.07 13.22 -1.00
CA PHE A 115 -0.27 11.82 -0.76
C PHE A 115 -1.75 11.57 -1.04
N ALA A 116 -2.04 10.50 -1.76
CA ALA A 116 -3.40 10.13 -2.10
C ALA A 116 -4.22 9.86 -0.82
N PRO A 117 -5.54 10.07 -0.84
CA PRO A 117 -6.38 9.94 0.36
C PRO A 117 -6.44 8.48 0.87
N LEU A 118 -6.27 8.31 2.19
CA LEU A 118 -6.44 7.03 2.90
C LEU A 118 -7.80 7.00 3.60
N CYS A 119 -8.61 5.97 3.37
CA CYS A 119 -9.85 5.78 4.10
C CYS A 119 -9.55 5.44 5.56
N VAL A 120 -9.98 6.30 6.49
CA VAL A 120 -9.75 6.14 7.93
C VAL A 120 -10.63 5.06 8.59
N VAL A 121 -11.30 4.22 7.81
CA VAL A 121 -12.14 3.11 8.27
C VAL A 121 -11.58 1.79 7.75
N CYS A 122 -11.49 1.61 6.43
CA CYS A 122 -11.08 0.34 5.82
C CYS A 122 -9.64 0.30 5.33
N GLY A 123 -8.93 1.44 5.28
CA GLY A 123 -7.55 1.48 4.82
C GLY A 123 -7.38 1.44 3.29
N ARG A 124 -8.46 1.56 2.50
CA ARG A 124 -8.33 1.79 1.05
C ARG A 124 -7.58 3.10 0.78
N TYR A 125 -6.75 3.14 -0.24
CA TYR A 125 -5.82 4.22 -0.55
C TYR A 125 -6.01 4.69 -2.00
N GLY A 126 -6.00 6.01 -2.21
CA GLY A 126 -6.04 6.62 -3.54
C GLY A 126 -7.32 6.37 -4.34
N MET A 127 -8.44 6.08 -3.67
CA MET A 127 -9.71 5.90 -4.38
C MET A 127 -10.24 7.23 -4.91
N PRO A 128 -10.76 7.29 -6.15
CA PRO A 128 -11.25 8.53 -6.77
C PRO A 128 -12.53 9.05 -6.10
N ASP A 129 -13.27 8.19 -5.40
CA ASP A 129 -14.55 8.48 -4.78
C ASP A 129 -14.46 8.72 -3.26
N MET A 130 -13.27 9.04 -2.76
CA MET A 130 -13.06 9.39 -1.35
C MET A 130 -13.77 10.69 -0.99
N VAL A 131 -14.46 10.67 0.15
CA VAL A 131 -15.19 11.82 0.67
C VAL A 131 -14.48 12.40 1.90
N PRO A 132 -14.14 13.70 1.91
CA PRO A 132 -13.54 14.35 3.06
C PRO A 132 -14.55 14.46 4.21
N ARG A 133 -14.07 14.26 5.45
CA ARG A 133 -14.84 14.38 6.70
C ARG A 133 -13.97 15.02 7.78
N ARG A 134 -14.61 15.42 8.90
CA ARG A 134 -13.95 16.07 10.06
C ARG A 134 -12.67 15.36 10.55
N HIS A 135 -12.61 14.04 10.41
CA HIS A 135 -11.51 13.22 10.93
C HIS A 135 -10.71 12.49 9.84
N GLY A 136 -10.75 12.97 8.60
CA GLY A 136 -10.05 12.38 7.45
C GLY A 136 -10.97 11.94 6.32
N TYR A 137 -10.47 11.08 5.43
CA TYR A 137 -11.20 10.63 4.25
C TYR A 137 -11.94 9.31 4.49
N LYS A 138 -13.09 9.12 3.83
CA LYS A 138 -13.83 7.85 3.83
C LYS A 138 -14.25 7.50 2.41
N CYS A 139 -14.11 6.23 2.01
CA CYS A 139 -14.71 5.75 0.76
C CYS A 139 -16.23 5.70 0.89
N LYS A 140 -16.94 5.63 -0.24
CA LYS A 140 -18.42 5.58 -0.28
C LYS A 140 -19.01 4.50 0.64
N GLU A 141 -18.40 3.32 0.66
CA GLU A 141 -18.84 2.18 1.50
C GLU A 141 -18.64 2.38 3.02
N CYS A 142 -17.81 3.34 3.42
CA CYS A 142 -17.46 3.57 4.82
C CYS A 142 -18.07 4.85 5.40
N VAL A 143 -18.82 5.62 4.61
CA VAL A 143 -19.61 6.74 5.11
C VAL A 143 -20.61 6.21 6.16
N GLY A 144 -20.78 6.94 7.27
CA GLY A 144 -21.61 6.50 8.41
C GLY A 144 -20.91 5.55 9.40
N LYS A 145 -19.79 4.90 9.04
CA LYS A 145 -19.08 3.97 9.94
C LYS A 145 -18.07 4.69 10.85
N LYS A 146 -17.85 4.16 12.05
CA LYS A 146 -16.88 4.72 13.02
C LYS A 146 -15.45 4.66 12.45
N SER A 147 -14.71 5.77 12.58
CA SER A 147 -13.32 5.85 12.12
C SER A 147 -12.36 5.10 13.05
N SER A 148 -11.35 4.45 12.48
CA SER A 148 -10.24 3.83 13.21
C SER A 148 -9.26 4.88 13.70
N ARG A 149 -8.93 4.89 15.00
CA ARG A 149 -7.91 5.79 15.57
C ARG A 149 -6.55 5.58 14.91
N ARG A 150 -6.16 4.33 14.63
CA ARG A 150 -4.90 3.98 13.98
C ARG A 150 -4.81 4.61 12.59
N LEU A 151 -5.84 4.43 11.76
CA LEU A 151 -5.82 4.96 10.39
C LEU A 151 -5.86 6.48 10.33
N ARG A 152 -6.49 7.15 11.30
CA ARG A 152 -6.40 8.61 11.45
C ARG A 152 -4.99 9.09 11.77
N LEU A 153 -4.22 8.31 12.52
CA LEU A 153 -2.82 8.61 12.80
C LEU A 153 -1.97 8.38 11.56
N GLU A 154 -2.15 7.24 10.88
CA GLU A 154 -1.41 6.95 9.63
C GLU A 154 -1.68 7.98 8.53
N MET A 155 -2.94 8.37 8.34
CA MET A 155 -3.28 9.42 7.36
C MET A 155 -2.54 10.74 7.67
N ARG A 156 -2.42 11.11 8.95
CA ARG A 156 -1.66 12.31 9.34
C ARG A 156 -0.16 12.16 9.07
N ARG A 157 0.41 10.98 9.34
CA ARG A 157 1.83 10.67 9.05
C ARG A 157 2.14 10.67 7.56
N LEU A 158 1.18 10.22 6.75
CA LEU A 158 1.32 10.28 5.30
C LEU A 158 1.28 11.73 4.81
N TRP A 159 0.70 12.68 5.53
CA TRP A 159 0.54 14.07 5.09
C TRP A 159 1.53 15.06 5.74
N SER A 160 2.30 14.60 6.72
CA SER A 160 3.37 15.35 7.39
C SER A 160 4.69 15.15 6.67
#